data_AF-A0A8K0DGV2-F1
#
_entry.id   AF-A0A8K0DGV2-F1
#
_cell.length_a   1.000
_cell.length_b   1.000
_cell.length_c   1.000
_cell.angle_alpha   90.00
_cell.angle_beta   90.00
_cell.angle_gamma   90.00
#
_symmetry.space_group_name_H-M   'P 1'
#
loop_
_entity.id
_entity.type
_entity.pdbx_description
1 polymer ?
#
loop_
_entity_poly.entity_id
_entity_poly.type
_entity_poly.pdbx_seq_one_letter_code
_entity_poly.pdbx_strand_id
1 'polypeptide(L)'
;MLVENLKMPPLDVDPTIYFLNIEECYELMHELNRCYLENPYLRYFGKCSSANSEVGRCLMRQRELKQQNNLEESRIKYRRLQEKLRKLHNENETT
;
A
#
# COMPACT_ATOMS: atom_id res chain seq x y z
N MET A 1 5.59 -3.25 -26.37
CA MET A 1 6.09 -1.88 -26.12
C MET A 1 4.98 -0.90 -26.48
N LEU A 2 4.95 0.26 -25.80
CA LEU A 2 3.97 1.36 -25.85
C LEU A 2 2.98 1.40 -24.68
N VAL A 3 3.51 1.68 -23.48
CA VAL A 3 2.78 2.51 -22.50
C VAL A 3 3.49 3.87 -22.46
N GLU A 4 3.59 4.51 -23.62
CA GLU A 4 3.97 5.92 -23.71
C GLU A 4 2.67 6.72 -23.87
N ASN A 5 2.49 7.73 -23.00
CA ASN A 5 1.41 8.72 -22.97
C ASN A 5 0.27 8.56 -21.94
N LEU A 6 0.60 8.27 -20.67
CA LEU A 6 -0.22 8.75 -19.55
C LEU A 6 0.51 9.89 -18.82
N LYS A 7 0.59 11.06 -19.46
CA LYS A 7 0.94 12.29 -18.75
C LYS A 7 -0.29 12.75 -17.97
N MET A 8 -0.48 12.17 -16.79
CA MET A 8 -1.54 12.59 -15.86
C MET A 8 -1.33 14.06 -15.45
N PRO A 9 -2.38 14.90 -15.46
CA PRO A 9 -2.32 16.25 -14.88
C PRO A 9 -2.04 16.17 -13.37
N PRO A 10 -1.48 17.24 -12.76
CA PRO A 10 -1.14 17.25 -11.35
C PRO A 10 -2.41 17.04 -10.53
N LEU A 11 -2.41 15.95 -9.76
CA LEU A 11 -3.53 15.57 -8.91
C LEU A 11 -3.57 16.46 -7.67
N ASP A 12 -4.75 17.03 -7.35
CA ASP A 12 -5.11 17.44 -5.97
C ASP A 12 -5.46 16.20 -5.13
N VAL A 13 -4.68 15.13 -5.27
CA VAL A 13 -4.80 13.90 -4.49
C VAL A 13 -3.66 13.92 -3.49
N ASP A 14 -3.99 13.74 -2.22
CA ASP A 14 -3.02 13.62 -1.13
C ASP A 14 -1.80 12.78 -1.59
N PRO A 15 -0.58 13.36 -1.63
CA PRO A 15 0.64 12.70 -2.08
C PRO A 15 0.91 11.36 -1.40
N THR A 16 0.34 11.15 -0.22
CA THR A 16 0.48 9.91 0.57
C THR A 16 -0.23 8.70 -0.06
N ILE A 17 -1.18 8.91 -0.98
CA ILE A 17 -1.94 7.85 -1.64
C ILE A 17 -1.16 7.28 -2.85
N TYR A 18 -0.32 8.09 -3.49
CA TYR A 18 0.27 7.77 -4.79
C TYR A 18 1.39 6.70 -4.74
N PHE A 19 2.01 6.47 -3.58
CA PHE A 19 3.20 5.62 -3.47
C PHE A 19 2.93 4.15 -3.12
N LEU A 20 1.66 3.74 -3.02
CA LEU A 20 1.31 2.35 -2.77
C LEU A 20 1.16 1.64 -4.13
N ASN A 21 2.25 1.03 -4.61
CA ASN A 21 2.24 0.11 -5.75
C ASN A 21 1.34 -1.09 -5.44
N ILE A 22 0.05 -0.96 -5.73
CA ILE A 22 -0.92 -2.03 -5.64
C ILE A 22 -1.58 -2.11 -7.02
N GLU A 23 -1.09 -3.03 -7.85
CA GLU A 23 -1.71 -3.35 -9.13
C GLU A 23 -3.21 -3.68 -8.97
N GLU A 24 -3.60 -4.28 -7.84
CA GLU A 24 -5.00 -4.61 -7.53
C GLU A 24 -5.93 -3.39 -7.36
N CYS A 25 -5.42 -2.24 -6.92
CA CYS A 25 -6.25 -1.04 -6.73
C CYS A 25 -6.22 -0.13 -7.97
N TYR A 26 -5.46 -0.48 -9.00
CA TYR A 26 -5.22 0.35 -10.17
C TYR A 26 -6.51 0.75 -10.90
N GLU A 27 -7.40 -0.20 -11.14
CA GLU A 27 -8.66 0.04 -11.84
C GLU A 27 -9.57 1.03 -11.10
N LEU A 28 -9.67 0.89 -9.76
CA LEU A 28 -10.45 1.79 -8.91
C LEU A 28 -9.86 3.21 -8.90
N MET A 29 -8.53 3.32 -8.87
CA MET A 29 -7.84 4.61 -8.95
C MET A 29 -8.04 5.27 -10.32
N HIS A 30 -8.03 4.47 -11.40
CA HIS A 30 -8.29 4.96 -12.75
C HIS A 30 -9.74 5.47 -12.88
N GLU A 31 -10.71 4.76 -12.32
CA GLU A 31 -12.11 5.20 -12.30
C GLU A 31 -12.30 6.49 -11.48
N LEU A 32 -11.67 6.59 -10.31
CA LEU A 32 -11.68 7.81 -9.51
C LEU A 32 -11.09 8.99 -10.28
N ASN A 33 -9.98 8.76 -10.99
CA ASN A 33 -9.34 9.78 -11.80
C ASN A 33 -10.24 10.24 -12.96
N ARG A 34 -10.91 9.30 -13.65
CA ARG A 34 -11.93 9.66 -14.66
C ARG A 34 -13.02 10.55 -14.06
N CYS A 35 -13.55 10.21 -12.88
CA CYS A 35 -14.55 11.03 -12.22
C CYS A 35 -14.05 12.44 -11.91
N TYR A 36 -12.81 12.59 -11.45
CA TYR A 36 -12.20 13.90 -11.20
C TYR A 36 -11.99 14.74 -12.45
N LEU A 37 -11.63 14.12 -13.58
CA LEU A 37 -11.46 14.79 -14.86
C LEU A 37 -12.79 15.26 -15.44
N GLU A 38 -13.84 14.45 -15.33
CA GLU A 38 -15.19 14.80 -15.77
C GLU A 38 -15.88 15.83 -14.86
N ASN A 39 -15.49 15.89 -13.59
CA ASN A 39 -16.13 16.72 -12.57
C ASN A 39 -15.13 17.61 -11.79
N PRO A 40 -14.42 18.57 -12.45
CA PRO A 40 -13.36 19.35 -11.80
C PRO A 40 -13.82 20.15 -10.57
N TYR A 41 -15.04 20.68 -10.62
CA TYR A 41 -15.63 21.45 -9.52
C TYR A 41 -16.49 20.57 -8.60
N LEU A 42 -17.30 19.68 -9.17
CA LEU A 42 -18.25 18.85 -8.41
C LEU A 42 -17.56 17.75 -7.59
N ARG A 43 -16.29 17.41 -7.87
CA ARG A 43 -15.51 16.49 -7.03
C ARG A 43 -15.43 16.94 -5.58
N TYR A 44 -15.34 18.25 -5.33
CA TYR A 44 -15.29 18.83 -3.98
C TYR A 44 -16.64 18.84 -3.27
N PHE A 45 -17.73 18.72 -4.04
CA PHE A 45 -19.09 18.60 -3.51
C PHE A 45 -19.52 17.13 -3.37
N GLY A 46 -18.58 16.19 -3.41
CA GLY A 46 -18.84 14.76 -3.13
C GLY A 46 -19.32 13.95 -4.33
N LYS A 47 -19.34 14.52 -5.56
CA LYS A 47 -19.77 13.80 -6.78
C LYS A 47 -19.01 12.49 -7.01
N CYS A 48 -17.74 12.44 -6.63
CA CYS A 48 -16.86 11.27 -6.77
C CYS A 48 -16.69 10.46 -5.47
N SER A 49 -17.55 10.69 -4.47
CA SER A 49 -17.42 10.07 -3.14
C SER A 49 -17.50 8.54 -3.17
N SER A 50 -18.32 7.96 -4.06
CA SER A 50 -18.44 6.51 -4.22
C SER A 50 -17.12 5.87 -4.67
N ALA A 51 -16.56 6.34 -5.78
CA ALA A 51 -15.28 5.87 -6.31
C ALA A 51 -14.14 6.09 -5.29
N ASN A 52 -14.14 7.24 -4.59
CA ASN A 52 -13.16 7.52 -3.55
C ASN A 52 -13.26 6.54 -2.37
N SER A 53 -14.48 6.18 -1.97
CA SER A 53 -14.72 5.21 -0.89
C SER A 53 -14.25 3.81 -1.29
N GLU A 54 -14.39 3.42 -2.55
CA GLU A 54 -13.93 2.12 -3.05
C GLU A 54 -12.41 2.00 -3.09
N VAL A 55 -11.73 3.05 -3.56
CA VAL A 55 -10.27 3.16 -3.45
C VAL A 55 -9.84 3.05 -1.99
N GLY A 56 -10.51 3.77 -1.08
CA GLY A 56 -10.24 3.70 0.35
C GLY A 56 -10.35 2.29 0.93
N ARG A 57 -11.41 1.54 0.56
CA ARG A 57 -11.58 0.13 0.98
C ARG A 57 -10.48 -0.77 0.41
N CYS A 58 -10.07 -0.56 -0.83
CA CYS A 58 -8.99 -1.33 -1.45
C CYS A 58 -7.66 -1.12 -0.70
N LEU A 59 -7.30 0.14 -0.44
CA LEU A 59 -6.08 0.49 0.29
C LEU A 59 -6.09 -0.03 1.74
N MET A 60 -7.25 -0.03 2.39
CA MET A 60 -7.40 -0.60 3.74
C MET A 60 -7.06 -2.09 3.77
N ARG A 61 -7.64 -2.88 2.86
CA ARG A 61 -7.33 -4.32 2.75
C ARG A 61 -5.84 -4.57 2.50
N GLN A 62 -5.23 -3.75 1.67
CA GLN A 62 -3.81 -3.88 1.32
C GLN A 62 -2.90 -3.53 2.50
N ARG A 63 -3.28 -2.54 3.31
CA ARG A 63 -2.61 -2.24 4.58
C ARG A 63 -2.72 -3.41 5.56
N GLU A 64 -3.89 -4.02 5.67
CA GLU A 64 -4.12 -5.19 6.53
C GLU A 64 -3.25 -6.38 6.09
N LEU A 65 -3.24 -6.71 4.79
CA LEU A 65 -2.39 -7.77 4.24
C LEU A 65 -0.91 -7.52 4.52
N LYS A 66 -0.43 -6.29 4.30
CA LYS A 66 0.95 -5.91 4.61
C LYS A 66 1.25 -6.03 6.10
N GLN A 67 0.32 -5.66 6.97
CA GLN A 67 0.49 -5.76 8.42
C GLN A 67 0.61 -7.22 8.87
N GLN A 68 -0.21 -8.12 8.31
CA GLN A 68 -0.13 -9.55 8.60
C GLN A 68 1.21 -10.15 8.14
N ASN A 69 1.65 -9.81 6.93
CA ASN A 69 2.95 -10.26 6.41
C ASN A 69 4.11 -9.75 7.26
N ASN A 70 4.10 -8.47 7.63
CA ASN A 70 5.12 -7.89 8.49
C ASN A 70 5.17 -8.56 9.87
N LEU A 71 4.00 -8.91 10.43
CA LEU A 71 3.91 -9.62 11.70
C LEU A 71 4.55 -11.01 11.61
N GLU A 72 4.23 -11.76 10.56
CA GLU A 72 4.82 -13.10 10.36
C GLU A 72 6.33 -13.03 10.11
N GLU A 73 6.78 -12.10 9.26
CA GLU A 73 8.20 -11.87 9.05
C GLU A 73 8.94 -11.50 10.34
N SER A 74 8.33 -10.64 11.17
CA SER A 74 8.89 -10.24 12.46
C SER A 74 9.04 -11.45 13.40
N ARG A 75 8.02 -12.32 13.47
CA ARG A 75 8.07 -13.55 14.25
C ARG A 75 9.18 -14.50 13.78
N ILE A 76 9.35 -14.66 12.47
CA ILE A 76 10.42 -15.49 11.90
C ILE A 76 11.80 -14.90 12.24
N LYS A 77 11.98 -13.58 12.08
CA LYS A 77 13.23 -12.89 12.42
C LYS A 77 13.57 -13.04 13.90
N TYR A 78 12.57 -12.89 14.78
CA TYR A 78 12.75 -13.02 16.22
C TYR A 78 13.14 -14.46 16.63
N ARG A 79 12.47 -15.48 16.08
CA ARG A 79 12.84 -16.90 16.31
C ARG A 79 14.29 -17.18 15.90
N ARG A 80 14.69 -16.73 14.70
CA ARG A 80 16.08 -16.88 14.21
C ARG A 80 17.09 -16.18 15.10
N LEU A 81 16.75 -15.00 15.64
CA LEU A 81 17.61 -14.28 16.56
C LEU A 81 17.79 -15.05 17.88
N GLN A 82 16.69 -15.55 18.46
CA GLN A 82 16.76 -16.33 19.70
C GLN A 82 17.60 -17.61 19.55
N GLU A 83 17.45 -18.33 18.43
CA GLU A 83 18.26 -19.52 18.15
C GLU A 83 19.75 -19.19 18.06
N LYS A 84 20.12 -18.08 17.40
CA LYS A 84 21.51 -17.61 17.32
C LYS A 84 22.05 -17.25 18.70
N LEU A 85 21.28 -16.52 19.51
CA LEU A 85 21.69 -16.14 20.87
C LEU A 85 21.90 -17.37 21.75
N ARG A 86 21.04 -18.38 21.66
CA ARG A 86 21.20 -19.64 22.41
C ARG A 86 22.48 -20.38 22.02
N LYS A 87 22.81 -20.45 20.73
CA LYS A 87 24.05 -21.08 20.27
C LYS A 87 25.29 -20.36 20.81
N LEU A 88 25.31 -19.03 20.72
CA LEU A 88 26.42 -18.21 21.24
C LEU A 88 26.61 -18.38 22.75
N HIS A 89 25.51 -18.49 23.51
CA HIS A 89 25.59 -18.75 24.95
C HIS A 89 26.23 -20.12 25.23
N ASN A 90 25.75 -21.18 24.57
CA ASN A 90 26.29 -22.53 24.73
C ASN A 90 27.78 -22.64 24.32
N GLU A 91 28.19 -21.95 23.25
CA GLU A 91 29.60 -21.89 22.79
C GLU A 91 30.51 -21.20 23.83
N ASN A 92 30.03 -20.12 24.45
CA ASN A 92 30.76 -19.43 25.52
C ASN A 92 30.85 -20.25 26.82
N GLU A 93 29.92 -21.17 27.08
CA GLU A 93 29.96 -22.08 28.24
C GLU A 93 30.86 -23.31 28.01
N THR A 94 31.19 -23.62 26.76
CA THR A 94 32.04 -24.79 26.41
C THR A 94 33.52 -24.43 26.20
N THR A 95 33.89 -23.15 26.31
CA THR A 95 35.27 -22.63 26.20
C THR A 95 35.77 -22.20 27.57
#